data_AF-A0A1V9KL93-F1
#
_entry.id   AF-A0A1V9KL93-F1
#
_cell.length_a   1.000
_cell.length_b   1.000
_cell.length_c   1.000
_cell.angle_alpha   90.00
_cell.angle_beta   90.00
_cell.angle_gamma   90.00
#
_symmetry.space_group_name_H-M   'P 1'
#
loop_
_entity.id
_entity.type
_entity.pdbx_description
1 polymer ?
#
loop_
_entity_poly.entity_id
_entity_poly.type
_entity_poly.pdbx_seq_one_letter_code
_entity_poly.pdbx_strand_id
1 'polypeptide(L)'
;MHRHRELCERAVDPLEIAAGLEAHGVTDRTAARFRHRDVFSLAEEMYARVARDGEATAPDAETPATPGKRAYWTVLALVPGALAAGVVAGLRLTHGQPRLAVAASGALAVAFGLRLALRRGPLSSSHGTTGATLAWTCWLIAYALLGDGLLSAGLNGGPDGNWPLATAPVLALSLACAPAAWCAHLFVSRARRRLTTSRGLEEFAASVQPLLLGAFGLFVCALFALLALCGAVLDEPPAYAGAGALGALLLLARLLTARGFAHAPALALAAAGTLEAAALTTVYAARLPGCSFLATPVDALVDTGGPGAVPALVCAAGAGILLLHASRTLTRASAHARTGEAP
;
A
#
# COMPACT_ATOMS: atom_id res chain seq x y z
N MET A 1 -3.87 -9.84 37.09
CA MET A 1 -2.73 -8.97 37.45
C MET A 1 -1.38 -9.62 37.11
N HIS A 2 -1.03 -10.81 37.61
CA HIS A 2 0.28 -11.42 37.29
C HIS A 2 0.47 -11.81 35.81
N ARG A 3 -0.60 -12.18 35.09
CA ARG A 3 -0.54 -12.58 33.67
C ARG A 3 -0.24 -11.43 32.67
N HIS A 4 -0.30 -10.17 33.12
CA HIS A 4 0.00 -8.98 32.30
C HIS A 4 1.17 -8.17 32.83
N ARG A 5 1.90 -8.70 33.84
CA ARG A 5 2.99 -8.01 34.51
C ARG A 5 4.17 -7.75 33.56
N GLU A 6 4.53 -8.72 32.72
CA GLU A 6 5.58 -8.58 31.70
C GLU A 6 5.23 -7.58 30.57
N LEU A 7 3.93 -7.28 30.39
CA LEU A 7 3.43 -6.31 29.43
C LEU A 7 3.46 -4.90 30.05
N CYS A 8 3.21 -4.79 31.35
CA CYS A 8 3.35 -3.55 32.12
C CYS A 8 4.80 -3.16 32.43
N GLU A 9 5.71 -4.12 32.64
CA GLU A 9 7.13 -3.86 32.91
C GLU A 9 7.90 -3.37 31.66
N ARG A 10 7.31 -3.49 30.46
CA ARG A 10 7.90 -3.06 29.17
C ARG A 10 7.19 -1.88 28.49
N ALA A 11 6.00 -1.49 28.92
CA ALA A 11 5.20 -0.48 28.23
C ALA A 11 5.55 0.94 28.70
N VAL A 12 5.93 1.81 27.77
CA VAL A 12 6.45 3.16 28.05
C VAL A 12 5.36 4.24 27.92
N ASP A 13 4.13 3.88 27.57
CA ASP A 13 3.01 4.80 27.33
C ASP A 13 1.65 4.14 27.66
N PRO A 14 0.69 4.82 28.34
CA PRO A 14 -0.69 4.37 28.48
C PRO A 14 -1.31 3.82 27.18
N LEU A 15 -0.93 4.37 26.04
CA LEU A 15 -1.40 3.91 24.73
C LEU A 15 -0.95 2.48 24.39
N GLU A 16 0.30 2.14 24.68
CA GLU A 16 0.84 0.80 24.45
C GLU A 16 0.17 -0.22 25.37
N ILE A 17 -0.17 0.20 26.60
CA ILE A 17 -0.96 -0.62 27.53
C ILE A 17 -2.38 -0.84 26.98
N ALA A 18 -3.07 0.20 26.53
CA ALA A 18 -4.42 0.08 25.97
C ALA A 18 -4.45 -0.85 24.74
N ALA A 19 -3.49 -0.68 23.84
CA ALA A 19 -3.32 -1.54 22.67
C ALA A 19 -2.97 -2.99 23.03
N GLY A 20 -2.12 -3.20 24.04
CA GLY A 20 -1.81 -4.52 24.57
C GLY A 20 -3.03 -5.19 25.20
N LEU A 21 -3.83 -4.45 25.97
CA LEU A 21 -5.07 -4.92 26.56
C LEU A 21 -6.09 -5.33 25.48
N GLU A 22 -6.28 -4.51 24.44
CA GLU A 22 -7.15 -4.85 23.31
C GLU A 22 -6.66 -6.13 22.58
N ALA A 23 -5.35 -6.27 22.36
CA ALA A 23 -4.76 -7.46 21.74
C ALA A 23 -4.99 -8.75 22.57
N HIS A 24 -5.11 -8.63 23.90
CA HIS A 24 -5.45 -9.74 24.80
C HIS A 24 -6.97 -9.91 25.01
N GLY A 25 -7.80 -9.24 24.21
CA GLY A 25 -9.26 -9.38 24.21
C GLY A 25 -9.97 -8.54 25.27
N VAL A 26 -9.30 -7.57 25.89
CA VAL A 26 -9.95 -6.64 26.82
C VAL A 26 -10.69 -5.58 26.00
N THR A 27 -12.00 -5.52 26.17
CA THR A 27 -12.90 -4.54 25.54
C THR A 27 -13.37 -3.53 26.58
N ASP A 28 -14.05 -2.46 26.15
CA ASP A 28 -14.64 -1.46 27.08
C ASP A 28 -15.60 -2.13 28.08
N ARG A 29 -16.34 -3.16 27.64
CA ARG A 29 -17.18 -4.00 28.53
C ARG A 29 -16.35 -4.79 29.54
N THR A 30 -15.17 -5.27 29.16
CA THR A 30 -14.24 -5.96 30.06
C THR A 30 -13.65 -4.97 31.07
N ALA A 31 -13.28 -3.76 30.65
CA ALA A 31 -12.78 -2.70 31.52
C ALA A 31 -13.81 -2.26 32.57
N ALA A 32 -15.10 -2.19 32.20
CA ALA A 32 -16.19 -1.92 33.14
C ALA A 32 -16.26 -2.91 34.32
N ARG A 33 -15.89 -4.18 34.10
CA ARG A 33 -15.81 -5.19 35.19
C ARG A 33 -14.70 -4.89 36.19
N PHE A 34 -13.66 -4.18 35.77
CA PHE A 34 -12.58 -3.70 36.63
C PHE A 34 -12.87 -2.32 37.24
N ARG A 35 -14.11 -1.81 37.13
CA ARG A 35 -14.53 -0.46 37.59
C ARG A 35 -13.87 0.70 36.86
N HIS A 36 -13.45 0.49 35.61
CA HIS A 36 -13.01 1.55 34.70
C HIS A 36 -14.05 1.81 33.63
N ARG A 37 -14.18 3.08 33.20
CA ARG A 37 -15.16 3.46 32.18
C ARG A 37 -14.90 2.78 30.83
N ASP A 38 -13.63 2.60 30.48
CA ASP A 38 -13.17 2.14 29.17
C ASP A 38 -11.73 1.59 29.27
N VAL A 39 -11.26 0.97 28.18
CA VAL A 39 -9.90 0.36 28.13
C VAL A 39 -8.79 1.41 28.29
N PHE A 40 -9.00 2.64 27.81
CA PHE A 40 -8.00 3.72 27.95
C PHE A 40 -7.85 4.17 29.40
N SER A 41 -8.95 4.31 30.13
CA SER A 41 -8.98 4.64 31.56
C SER A 41 -8.32 3.55 32.41
N LEU A 42 -8.53 2.28 32.05
CA LEU A 42 -7.84 1.16 32.68
C LEU A 42 -6.33 1.20 32.40
N ALA A 43 -5.94 1.49 31.16
CA ALA A 43 -4.54 1.58 30.75
C ALA A 43 -3.80 2.75 31.42
N GLU A 44 -4.46 3.91 31.53
CA GLU A 44 -3.94 5.09 32.22
C GLU A 44 -3.72 4.81 33.72
N GLU A 45 -4.65 4.10 34.37
CA GLU A 45 -4.46 3.69 35.76
C GLU A 45 -3.30 2.70 35.91
N MET A 46 -3.19 1.70 35.01
CA MET A 46 -2.09 0.74 35.01
C MET A 46 -0.74 1.43 34.82
N TYR A 47 -0.64 2.38 33.89
CA TYR A 47 0.55 3.21 33.70
C TYR A 47 0.87 4.04 34.95
N ALA A 48 -0.13 4.72 35.51
CA ALA A 48 0.06 5.57 36.69
C ALA A 48 0.54 4.78 37.93
N ARG A 49 0.19 3.49 38.03
CA ARG A 49 0.70 2.61 39.09
C ARG A 49 2.18 2.25 38.85
N VAL A 50 2.56 1.86 37.62
CA VAL A 50 3.95 1.54 37.27
C VAL A 50 4.88 2.76 37.39
N ALA A 51 4.44 3.94 36.94
CA ALA A 51 5.21 5.18 37.03
C ALA A 51 5.39 5.72 38.46
N ARG A 52 4.56 5.28 39.41
CA ARG A 52 4.71 5.60 40.84
C ARG A 52 5.64 4.65 41.56
N ASP A 53 5.68 3.38 41.14
CA ASP A 53 6.57 2.35 41.72
C ASP A 53 8.02 2.47 41.20
N GLY A 54 8.21 3.00 39.99
CA GLY A 54 9.51 3.38 39.45
C GLY A 54 9.69 4.90 39.54
N GLU A 55 10.36 5.38 40.58
CA GLU A 55 10.50 6.80 40.90
C GLU A 55 11.08 7.62 39.71
N ALA A 56 10.16 8.26 38.98
CA ALA A 56 10.35 9.36 38.03
C ALA A 56 11.56 9.29 37.08
N THR A 57 11.60 8.32 36.17
CA THR A 57 12.19 8.62 34.85
C THR A 57 11.16 9.46 34.11
N ALA A 58 11.44 10.76 33.97
CA ALA A 58 10.61 11.68 33.21
C ALA A 58 10.21 11.06 31.86
N PRO A 59 8.97 11.30 31.37
CA PRO A 59 8.60 10.81 30.06
C PRO A 59 9.63 11.34 29.07
N ASP A 60 10.23 10.44 28.28
CA ASP A 60 10.86 10.83 27.03
C ASP A 60 9.74 11.48 26.21
N ALA A 61 9.62 12.80 26.38
CA ALA A 61 8.73 13.64 25.62
C ALA A 61 9.03 13.29 24.17
N GLU A 62 8.05 12.68 23.48
CA GLU A 62 8.10 12.24 22.10
C GLU A 62 8.99 13.22 21.35
N THR A 63 10.25 12.82 21.08
CA THR A 63 11.23 13.77 20.56
C THR A 63 10.62 14.29 19.27
N PRO A 64 10.28 15.59 19.19
CA PRO A 64 9.56 16.11 18.04
C PRO A 64 10.40 15.75 16.84
N ALA A 65 9.82 14.94 15.93
CA ALA A 65 10.53 14.40 14.78
C ALA A 65 11.35 15.52 14.17
N THR A 66 12.67 15.43 14.30
CA THR A 66 13.57 16.51 13.94
C THR A 66 13.24 16.94 12.51
N PRO A 67 13.17 18.25 12.21
CA PRO A 67 12.77 18.74 10.88
C PRO A 67 13.51 18.02 9.73
N GLY A 68 14.77 17.64 9.97
CA GLY A 68 15.59 16.86 9.05
C GLY A 68 15.03 15.47 8.67
N LYS A 69 14.34 14.75 9.57
CA LYS A 69 13.75 13.44 9.26
C LYS A 69 12.56 13.54 8.30
N ARG A 70 11.79 14.64 8.38
CA ARG A 70 10.69 14.95 7.43
C ARG A 70 11.22 15.38 6.06
N ALA A 71 12.24 16.25 6.04
CA ALA A 71 12.89 16.67 4.80
C ALA A 71 13.57 15.49 4.08
N TYR A 72 14.25 14.62 4.83
CA TYR A 72 14.92 13.44 4.27
C TYR A 72 13.96 12.49 3.56
N TRP A 73 12.82 12.16 4.19
CA TRP A 73 11.89 11.22 3.57
C TRP A 73 11.07 11.83 2.43
N THR A 74 10.74 13.13 2.49
CA THR A 74 10.08 13.81 1.36
C THR A 74 10.95 13.82 0.12
N VAL A 75 12.26 14.09 0.26
CA VAL A 75 13.24 13.95 -0.82
C VAL A 75 13.28 12.51 -1.33
N LEU A 76 13.33 11.53 -0.43
CA LEU A 76 13.39 10.12 -0.81
C LEU A 76 12.13 9.64 -1.55
N ALA A 77 10.95 10.19 -1.21
CA ALA A 77 9.69 9.86 -1.87
C ALA A 77 9.58 10.43 -3.30
N LEU A 78 10.38 11.46 -3.64
CA LEU A 78 10.46 12.05 -4.98
C LEU A 78 11.44 11.32 -5.92
N VAL A 79 12.44 10.62 -5.37
CA VAL A 79 13.44 9.86 -6.12
C VAL A 79 12.85 8.91 -7.18
N PRO A 80 11.85 8.04 -6.86
CA PRO A 80 11.30 7.12 -7.87
C PRO A 80 10.63 7.86 -9.03
N GLY A 81 9.96 8.99 -8.76
CA GLY A 81 9.36 9.85 -9.78
C GLY A 81 10.40 10.51 -10.69
N ALA A 82 11.49 11.02 -10.12
CA ALA A 82 12.58 11.63 -10.88
C ALA A 82 13.33 10.60 -11.76
N LEU A 83 13.58 9.39 -11.23
CA LEU A 83 14.17 8.29 -12.00
C LEU A 83 13.26 7.86 -13.14
N ALA A 84 11.96 7.69 -12.88
CA ALA A 84 10.99 7.32 -13.92
C ALA A 84 10.92 8.39 -15.02
N ALA A 85 10.93 9.68 -14.67
CA ALA A 85 10.95 10.76 -15.66
C ALA A 85 12.22 10.74 -16.51
N GLY A 86 13.39 10.50 -15.91
CA GLY A 86 14.65 10.35 -16.63
C GLY A 86 14.67 9.16 -17.58
N VAL A 87 14.07 8.03 -17.19
CA VAL A 87 13.93 6.85 -18.05
C VAL A 87 13.00 7.12 -19.23
N VAL A 88 11.87 7.78 -19.00
CA VAL A 88 10.93 8.15 -20.08
C VAL A 88 11.59 9.12 -21.06
N ALA A 89 12.33 10.12 -20.57
CA ALA A 89 13.11 11.02 -21.42
C ALA A 89 14.18 10.26 -22.23
N GLY A 90 14.91 9.33 -21.59
CA GLY A 90 15.90 8.48 -22.27
C GLY A 90 15.27 7.59 -23.34
N LEU A 91 14.10 7.01 -23.07
CA LEU A 91 13.36 6.18 -24.03
C LEU A 91 12.86 6.99 -25.24
N ARG A 92 12.47 8.26 -25.06
CA ARG A 92 12.07 9.16 -26.16
C ARG A 92 13.26 9.56 -27.04
N LEU A 93 14.48 9.58 -26.49
CA LEU A 93 15.72 9.93 -27.19
C LEU A 93 16.43 8.72 -27.84
N THR A 94 15.99 7.48 -27.56
CA THR A 94 16.67 6.25 -27.98
C THR A 94 15.83 5.45 -28.97
N HIS A 95 16.39 5.11 -30.13
CA HIS A 95 15.75 4.25 -31.14
C HIS A 95 16.48 2.90 -31.28
N GLY A 96 15.74 1.81 -31.55
CA GLY A 96 16.28 0.47 -31.81
C GLY A 96 16.60 -0.39 -30.56
N GLN A 97 17.52 -1.34 -30.69
CA GLN A 97 18.00 -2.24 -29.62
C GLN A 97 18.37 -1.55 -28.27
N PRO A 98 19.01 -0.37 -28.23
CA PRO A 98 19.33 0.28 -26.95
C PRO A 98 18.08 0.70 -26.16
N ARG A 99 16.90 0.78 -26.79
CA ARG A 99 15.62 1.08 -26.11
C ARG A 99 15.24 0.01 -25.08
N LEU A 100 15.51 -1.26 -25.37
CA LEU A 100 15.22 -2.36 -24.44
C LEU A 100 16.17 -2.35 -23.24
N ALA A 101 17.45 -2.05 -23.46
CA ALA A 101 18.43 -1.92 -22.39
C ALA A 101 18.13 -0.72 -21.48
N VAL A 102 17.71 0.41 -22.05
CA VAL A 102 17.26 1.60 -21.29
C VAL A 102 15.98 1.32 -20.52
N ALA A 103 15.02 0.60 -21.10
CA ALA A 103 13.80 0.18 -20.40
C ALA A 103 14.12 -0.76 -19.22
N ALA A 104 14.96 -1.77 -19.43
CA ALA A 104 15.33 -2.73 -18.39
C ALA A 104 16.13 -2.07 -17.24
N SER A 105 17.14 -1.27 -17.56
CA SER A 105 17.93 -0.52 -16.56
C SER A 105 17.08 0.52 -15.83
N GLY A 106 16.17 1.19 -16.54
CA GLY A 106 15.23 2.13 -15.96
C GLY A 106 14.24 1.49 -14.99
N ALA A 107 13.68 0.33 -15.36
CA ALA A 107 12.81 -0.44 -14.48
C ALA A 107 13.53 -0.86 -13.19
N LEU A 108 14.79 -1.28 -13.28
CA LEU A 108 15.62 -1.62 -12.11
C LEU A 108 15.90 -0.40 -11.23
N ALA A 109 16.22 0.75 -11.82
CA ALA A 109 16.46 1.99 -11.09
C ALA A 109 15.21 2.48 -10.34
N VAL A 110 14.05 2.46 -11.00
CA VAL A 110 12.75 2.81 -10.40
C VAL A 110 12.38 1.83 -9.28
N ALA A 111 12.54 0.52 -9.51
CA ALA A 111 12.28 -0.50 -8.49
C ALA A 111 13.20 -0.32 -7.27
N PHE A 112 14.46 0.04 -7.47
CA PHE A 112 15.41 0.29 -6.38
C PHE A 112 15.09 1.58 -5.61
N GLY A 113 14.77 2.67 -6.31
CA GLY A 113 14.30 3.93 -5.72
C GLY A 113 13.03 3.74 -4.89
N LEU A 114 12.06 2.98 -5.43
CA LEU A 114 10.84 2.58 -4.74
C LEU A 114 11.15 1.78 -3.48
N ARG A 115 12.04 0.78 -3.56
CA ARG A 115 12.44 -0.04 -2.43
C ARG A 115 13.10 0.78 -1.31
N LEU A 116 13.93 1.76 -1.66
CA LEU A 116 14.56 2.69 -0.72
C LEU A 116 13.53 3.60 -0.05
N ALA A 117 12.65 4.23 -0.84
CA ALA A 117 11.60 5.13 -0.35
C ALA A 117 10.62 4.43 0.60
N LEU A 118 10.26 3.19 0.27
CA LEU A 118 9.35 2.38 1.09
C LEU A 118 10.02 1.77 2.32
N ARG A 119 11.35 1.60 2.34
CA ARG A 119 12.10 1.06 3.49
C ARG A 119 12.44 2.11 4.54
N ARG A 120 12.63 3.38 4.16
CA ARG A 120 13.07 4.44 5.09
C ARG A 120 11.98 5.47 5.43
N GLY A 121 10.74 5.21 5.05
CA GLY A 121 9.59 6.08 5.29
C GLY A 121 8.64 5.61 6.39
N PRO A 122 7.58 6.37 6.73
CA PRO A 122 6.44 5.93 7.54
C PRO A 122 5.67 4.72 6.96
N LEU A 123 6.02 4.26 5.76
CA LEU A 123 5.57 2.99 5.15
C LEU A 123 6.59 1.85 5.34
N SER A 124 7.62 2.04 6.17
CA SER A 124 8.58 1.00 6.53
C SER A 124 7.89 -0.06 7.36
N SER A 125 7.96 -1.31 6.91
CA SER A 125 7.54 -2.44 7.74
C SER A 125 8.70 -2.80 8.66
N SER A 126 8.43 -2.88 9.98
CA SER A 126 9.40 -3.43 10.95
C SER A 126 9.65 -4.92 10.68
N HIS A 127 8.61 -5.61 10.19
CA HIS A 127 8.67 -6.99 9.74
C HIS A 127 9.08 -7.01 8.26
N GLY A 128 10.14 -7.73 7.92
CA GLY A 128 10.65 -7.80 6.55
C GLY A 128 9.56 -8.21 5.56
N THR A 129 9.48 -7.51 4.41
CA THR A 129 8.62 -7.94 3.30
C THR A 129 9.12 -9.27 2.76
N THR A 130 8.25 -10.28 2.67
CA THR A 130 8.59 -11.56 2.04
C THR A 130 8.98 -11.36 0.58
N GLY A 131 9.97 -12.13 0.10
CA GLY A 131 10.45 -12.06 -1.28
C GLY A 131 9.34 -12.28 -2.32
N ALA A 132 8.37 -13.14 -2.01
CA ALA A 132 7.21 -13.40 -2.85
C ALA A 132 6.31 -12.16 -3.07
N THR A 133 6.09 -11.34 -2.04
CA THR A 133 5.26 -10.12 -2.17
C THR A 133 5.94 -9.09 -3.07
N LEU A 134 7.27 -8.99 -2.98
CA LEU A 134 8.05 -8.13 -3.87
C LEU A 134 8.00 -8.65 -5.31
N ALA A 135 8.12 -9.96 -5.52
CA ALA A 135 8.03 -10.58 -6.84
C ALA A 135 6.66 -10.29 -7.50
N TRP A 136 5.56 -10.45 -6.76
CA TRP A 136 4.22 -10.13 -7.26
C TRP A 136 4.02 -8.63 -7.53
N THR A 137 4.55 -7.76 -6.67
CA THR A 137 4.51 -6.31 -6.90
C THR A 137 5.26 -5.94 -8.19
N CYS A 138 6.45 -6.52 -8.40
CA CYS A 138 7.21 -6.33 -9.63
C CYS A 138 6.47 -6.88 -10.85
N TRP A 139 5.83 -8.03 -10.73
CA TRP A 139 5.01 -8.63 -11.79
C TRP A 139 3.85 -7.72 -12.20
N LEU A 140 3.07 -7.20 -11.24
CA LEU A 140 1.96 -6.29 -11.52
C LEU A 140 2.41 -4.98 -12.17
N ILE A 141 3.56 -4.43 -11.74
CA ILE A 141 4.15 -3.25 -12.39
C ILE A 141 4.60 -3.57 -13.82
N ALA A 142 5.19 -4.75 -14.04
CA ALA A 142 5.58 -5.20 -15.37
C ALA A 142 4.37 -5.42 -16.27
N TYR A 143 3.27 -5.98 -15.73
CA TYR A 143 2.00 -6.11 -16.43
C TYR A 143 1.39 -4.74 -16.78
N ALA A 144 1.42 -3.76 -15.88
CA ALA A 144 0.95 -2.41 -16.19
C ALA A 144 1.77 -1.73 -17.31
N LEU A 145 3.03 -2.11 -17.50
CA LEU A 145 3.91 -1.56 -18.54
C LEU A 145 3.74 -2.26 -19.90
N LEU A 146 3.67 -3.60 -19.91
CA LEU A 146 3.68 -4.43 -21.12
C LEU A 146 2.38 -5.20 -21.37
N GLY A 147 1.63 -5.52 -20.32
CA GLY A 147 0.51 -6.46 -20.31
C GLY A 147 -0.60 -6.09 -21.27
N ASP A 148 -1.09 -4.85 -21.24
CA ASP A 148 -2.15 -4.40 -22.14
C ASP A 148 -1.72 -4.46 -23.62
N GLY A 149 -0.49 -4.05 -23.93
CA GLY A 149 0.07 -4.15 -25.28
C GLY A 149 0.26 -5.59 -25.74
N LEU A 150 0.70 -6.46 -24.84
CA LEU A 150 0.88 -7.90 -25.10
C LEU A 150 -0.46 -8.63 -25.27
N LEU A 151 -1.48 -8.22 -24.52
CA LEU A 151 -2.84 -8.73 -24.61
C LEU A 151 -3.46 -8.32 -25.95
N SER A 152 -3.38 -7.05 -26.32
CA SER A 152 -3.85 -6.57 -27.63
C SER A 152 -3.12 -7.22 -28.80
N ALA A 153 -1.79 -7.45 -28.71
CA ALA A 153 -1.04 -8.17 -29.74
C ALA A 153 -1.46 -9.65 -29.84
N GLY A 154 -1.72 -10.28 -28.70
CA GLY A 154 -2.26 -11.63 -28.60
C GLY A 154 -3.64 -11.79 -29.25
N LEU A 155 -4.47 -10.74 -29.23
CA LEU A 155 -5.79 -10.72 -29.89
C LEU A 155 -5.70 -10.42 -31.39
N ASN A 156 -4.80 -9.51 -31.80
CA ASN A 156 -4.73 -8.99 -33.17
C ASN A 156 -3.81 -9.77 -34.14
N GLY A 157 -3.44 -11.02 -33.83
CA GLY A 157 -2.73 -11.87 -34.80
C GLY A 157 -1.27 -12.23 -34.50
N GLY A 158 -0.63 -11.64 -33.47
CA GLY A 158 0.62 -12.21 -32.91
C GLY A 158 1.53 -11.18 -32.22
N PRO A 159 2.55 -11.63 -31.47
CA PRO A 159 3.49 -10.75 -30.78
C PRO A 159 4.53 -10.11 -31.73
N ASP A 160 4.58 -10.48 -33.02
CA ASP A 160 5.68 -10.11 -33.92
C ASP A 160 5.69 -8.61 -34.34
N GLY A 161 4.76 -7.80 -33.83
CA GLY A 161 4.65 -6.37 -34.07
C GLY A 161 5.20 -5.48 -32.96
N ASN A 162 5.31 -4.18 -33.25
CA ASN A 162 5.77 -3.17 -32.30
C ASN A 162 4.68 -2.92 -31.24
N TRP A 163 4.65 -3.69 -30.15
CA TRP A 163 3.65 -3.48 -29.11
C TRP A 163 3.89 -2.15 -28.37
N PRO A 164 2.85 -1.33 -28.16
CA PRO A 164 2.97 -0.08 -27.43
C PRO A 164 3.27 -0.36 -25.95
N LEU A 165 4.28 0.34 -25.41
CA LEU A 165 4.60 0.35 -23.98
C LEU A 165 3.77 1.44 -23.32
N ALA A 166 3.04 1.11 -22.26
CA ALA A 166 2.26 2.08 -21.50
C ALA A 166 3.18 2.82 -20.52
N THR A 167 3.86 3.87 -21.01
CA THR A 167 4.86 4.59 -20.20
C THR A 167 4.22 5.62 -19.28
N ALA A 168 3.11 6.23 -19.70
CA ALA A 168 2.38 7.20 -18.88
C ALA A 168 1.84 6.63 -17.55
N PRO A 169 1.19 5.45 -17.51
CA PRO A 169 0.73 4.84 -16.26
C PRO A 169 1.87 4.53 -15.27
N VAL A 170 2.99 4.04 -15.77
CA VAL A 170 4.14 3.67 -14.92
C VAL A 170 4.82 4.91 -14.35
N LEU A 171 4.94 5.97 -15.15
CA LEU A 171 5.43 7.26 -14.68
C LEU A 171 4.51 7.83 -13.60
N ALA A 172 3.19 7.79 -13.82
CA ALA A 172 2.21 8.27 -12.85
C ALA A 172 2.25 7.47 -11.54
N LEU A 173 2.34 6.13 -11.61
CA LEU A 173 2.48 5.27 -10.42
C LEU A 173 3.79 5.55 -9.65
N SER A 174 4.88 5.84 -10.37
CA SER A 174 6.16 6.19 -9.77
C SER A 174 6.10 7.55 -9.07
N LEU A 175 5.46 8.55 -9.69
CA LEU A 175 5.21 9.87 -9.09
C LEU A 175 4.23 9.78 -7.91
N ALA A 176 3.27 8.85 -7.96
CA ALA A 176 2.28 8.63 -6.91
C ALA A 176 2.89 8.10 -5.59
N CYS A 177 4.16 7.72 -5.58
CA CYS A 177 4.88 7.36 -4.36
C CYS A 177 4.95 8.52 -3.36
N ALA A 178 5.08 9.77 -3.83
CA ALA A 178 5.10 10.96 -2.98
C ALA A 178 3.74 11.27 -2.30
N PRO A 179 2.60 11.30 -3.01
CA PRO A 179 1.30 11.46 -2.37
C PRO A 179 0.91 10.23 -1.52
N ALA A 180 1.27 9.00 -1.90
CA ALA A 180 1.04 7.81 -1.06
C ALA A 180 1.75 7.93 0.29
N ALA A 181 3.02 8.33 0.23
CA ALA A 181 3.85 8.68 1.36
C ALA A 181 3.17 9.73 2.28
N TRP A 182 2.80 10.87 1.70
CA TRP A 182 2.17 11.96 2.42
C TRP A 182 0.83 11.54 3.08
N CYS A 183 -0.02 10.82 2.36
CA CYS A 183 -1.31 10.33 2.85
C CYS A 183 -1.13 9.36 4.03
N ALA A 184 -0.15 8.44 3.95
CA ALA A 184 0.18 7.54 5.04
C ALA A 184 0.67 8.30 6.29
N HIS A 185 1.52 9.31 6.11
CA HIS A 185 1.98 10.15 7.23
C HIS A 185 0.83 10.95 7.86
N LEU A 186 -0.05 11.55 7.05
CA LEU A 186 -1.25 12.24 7.54
C LEU A 186 -2.18 11.29 8.30
N PHE A 187 -2.39 10.09 7.77
CA PHE A 187 -3.19 9.06 8.43
C PHE A 187 -2.60 8.68 9.78
N VAL A 188 -1.30 8.34 9.84
CA VAL A 188 -0.61 7.94 11.07
C VAL A 188 -0.63 9.06 12.11
N SER A 189 -0.30 10.29 11.71
CA SER A 189 -0.22 11.43 12.62
C SER A 189 -1.59 11.84 13.17
N ARG A 190 -2.64 11.81 12.36
CA ARG A 190 -4.00 12.11 12.82
C ARG A 190 -4.62 10.96 13.61
N ALA A 191 -4.35 9.71 13.25
CA ALA A 191 -4.76 8.54 14.04
C ALA A 191 -4.15 8.61 15.45
N ARG A 192 -2.86 8.95 15.59
CA ARG A 192 -2.22 9.18 16.90
C ARG A 192 -2.87 10.31 17.69
N ARG A 193 -3.13 11.47 17.05
CA ARG A 193 -3.84 12.58 17.72
C ARG A 193 -5.25 12.18 18.19
N ARG A 194 -5.96 11.35 17.41
CA ARG A 194 -7.29 10.86 17.79
C ARG A 194 -7.21 9.86 18.94
N LEU A 195 -6.21 8.98 18.94
CA LEU A 195 -5.94 8.05 20.04
C LEU A 195 -5.74 8.78 21.38
N THR A 196 -5.05 9.93 21.40
CA THR A 196 -4.83 10.71 22.63
C THR A 196 -6.07 11.46 23.11
N THR A 197 -7.08 11.66 22.25
CA THR A 197 -8.28 12.43 22.59
C THR A 197 -9.51 11.58 22.89
N SER A 198 -9.57 10.37 22.33
CA SER A 198 -10.72 9.47 22.45
C SER A 198 -10.71 8.73 23.78
N ARG A 199 -11.89 8.54 24.38
CA ARG A 199 -12.05 7.88 25.69
C ARG A 199 -12.70 6.51 25.57
N GLY A 200 -12.53 5.82 24.43
CA GLY A 200 -13.16 4.53 24.18
C GLY A 200 -12.78 3.97 22.81
N LEU A 201 -12.85 2.64 22.66
CA LEU A 201 -12.46 1.96 21.43
C LEU A 201 -13.46 2.23 20.29
N GLU A 202 -14.75 2.31 20.60
CA GLU A 202 -15.80 2.61 19.62
C GLU A 202 -15.71 4.05 19.09
N GLU A 203 -15.49 5.02 19.99
CA GLU A 203 -15.30 6.44 19.62
C GLU A 203 -14.04 6.63 18.76
N PHE A 204 -12.99 5.88 19.09
CA PHE A 204 -11.75 5.85 18.30
C PHE A 204 -11.99 5.27 16.90
N ALA A 205 -12.62 4.10 16.79
CA ALA A 205 -12.92 3.46 15.51
C ALA A 205 -13.79 4.35 14.61
N ALA A 206 -14.83 4.96 15.17
CA ALA A 206 -15.71 5.89 14.47
C ALA A 206 -14.97 7.13 13.95
N SER A 207 -13.95 7.61 14.68
CA SER A 207 -13.15 8.78 14.30
C SER A 207 -12.07 8.47 13.26
N VAL A 208 -11.54 7.25 13.22
CA VAL A 208 -10.47 6.85 12.30
C VAL A 208 -10.99 6.37 10.95
N GLN A 209 -12.17 5.77 10.89
CA GLN A 209 -12.78 5.34 9.63
C GLN A 209 -12.90 6.47 8.57
N PRO A 210 -13.46 7.66 8.86
CA PRO A 210 -13.52 8.75 7.88
C PRO A 210 -12.13 9.29 7.53
N LEU A 211 -11.16 9.17 8.44
CA LEU A 211 -9.79 9.56 8.20
C LEU A 211 -9.10 8.65 7.17
N LEU A 212 -9.33 7.33 7.29
CA LEU A 212 -8.84 6.34 6.34
C LEU A 212 -9.43 6.59 4.96
N LEU A 213 -10.76 6.75 4.88
CA LEU A 213 -11.46 7.02 3.62
C LEU A 213 -11.04 8.34 3.01
N GLY A 214 -10.86 9.40 3.82
CA GLY A 214 -10.39 10.69 3.34
C GLY A 214 -8.96 10.65 2.82
N ALA A 215 -8.04 9.96 3.50
CA ALA A 215 -6.66 9.81 3.03
C ALA A 215 -6.58 8.94 1.76
N PHE A 216 -7.36 7.87 1.69
CA PHE A 216 -7.47 7.03 0.50
C PHE A 216 -8.07 7.80 -0.69
N GLY A 217 -9.16 8.52 -0.48
CA GLY A 217 -9.79 9.37 -1.50
C GLY A 217 -8.83 10.46 -2.00
N LEU A 218 -8.11 11.12 -1.09
CA LEU A 218 -7.08 12.11 -1.45
C LEU A 218 -5.99 11.51 -2.33
N PHE A 219 -5.51 10.31 -1.99
CA PHE A 219 -4.52 9.61 -2.81
C PHE A 219 -5.06 9.25 -4.20
N VAL A 220 -6.27 8.71 -4.27
CA VAL A 220 -6.90 8.34 -5.55
C VAL A 220 -7.10 9.57 -6.44
N CYS A 221 -7.54 10.70 -5.87
CA CYS A 221 -7.63 11.97 -6.60
C CYS A 221 -6.27 12.45 -7.11
N ALA A 222 -5.23 12.39 -6.27
CA ALA A 222 -3.88 12.77 -6.68
C ALA A 222 -3.32 11.84 -7.78
N LEU A 223 -3.59 10.54 -7.68
CA LEU A 223 -3.20 9.55 -8.68
C LEU A 223 -3.90 9.81 -10.02
N PHE A 224 -5.21 10.08 -10.02
CA PHE A 224 -5.93 10.42 -11.25
C PHE A 224 -5.43 11.72 -11.88
N ALA A 225 -5.12 12.74 -11.09
CA ALA A 225 -4.52 13.97 -11.61
C ALA A 225 -3.13 13.72 -12.23
N LEU A 226 -2.31 12.86 -11.61
CA LEU A 226 -1.00 12.48 -12.15
C LEU A 226 -1.13 11.64 -13.43
N LEU A 227 -2.10 10.73 -13.51
CA LEU A 227 -2.40 9.95 -14.71
C LEU A 227 -2.84 10.87 -15.85
N ALA A 228 -3.72 11.84 -15.58
CA ALA A 228 -4.16 12.83 -16.54
C ALA A 228 -2.99 13.69 -17.06
N LEU A 229 -2.13 14.16 -16.14
CA LEU A 229 -0.96 14.96 -16.48
C LEU A 229 0.06 14.16 -17.30
N CYS A 230 0.38 12.94 -16.89
CA CYS A 230 1.31 12.08 -17.62
C CYS A 230 0.77 11.72 -19.00
N GLY A 231 -0.53 11.41 -19.10
CA GLY A 231 -1.19 11.14 -20.39
C GLY A 231 -1.15 12.35 -21.32
N ALA A 232 -1.41 13.55 -20.80
CA ALA A 232 -1.35 14.80 -21.58
C ALA A 232 0.09 15.15 -22.03
N VAL A 233 1.09 14.95 -21.17
CA VAL A 233 2.50 15.25 -21.49
C VAL A 233 3.09 14.24 -22.48
N LEU A 234 2.68 12.97 -22.37
CA LEU A 234 3.22 11.88 -23.19
C LEU A 234 2.39 11.58 -24.44
N ASP A 235 1.24 12.22 -24.59
CA ASP A 235 0.24 11.97 -25.64
C ASP A 235 -0.18 10.49 -25.70
N GLU A 236 -0.33 9.89 -24.51
CA GLU A 236 -0.68 8.48 -24.30
C GLU A 236 -2.00 8.38 -23.51
N PRO A 237 -2.82 7.34 -23.73
CA PRO A 237 -4.04 7.16 -22.96
C PRO A 237 -3.70 6.99 -21.46
N PRO A 238 -4.36 7.73 -20.56
CA PRO A 238 -4.01 7.77 -19.13
C PRO A 238 -4.33 6.47 -18.37
N ALA A 239 -5.03 5.51 -19.00
CA ALA A 239 -5.38 4.20 -18.44
C ALA A 239 -5.95 4.25 -17.01
N TYR A 240 -6.88 5.18 -16.76
CA TYR A 240 -7.45 5.45 -15.43
C TYR A 240 -7.94 4.20 -14.70
N ALA A 241 -8.64 3.30 -15.40
CA ALA A 241 -9.24 2.12 -14.80
C ALA A 241 -8.17 1.14 -14.25
N GLY A 242 -7.22 0.72 -15.09
CA GLY A 242 -6.18 -0.23 -14.70
C GLY A 242 -5.16 0.37 -13.72
N ALA A 243 -4.56 1.51 -14.10
CA ALA A 243 -3.50 2.13 -13.31
C ALA A 243 -4.02 2.71 -11.98
N GLY A 244 -5.23 3.27 -11.98
CA GLY A 244 -5.91 3.75 -10.78
C GLY A 244 -6.19 2.61 -9.79
N ALA A 245 -6.72 1.49 -10.29
CA ALA A 245 -7.02 0.31 -9.47
C ALA A 245 -5.74 -0.33 -8.89
N LEU A 246 -4.68 -0.45 -9.71
CA LEU A 246 -3.38 -0.96 -9.26
C LEU A 246 -2.77 -0.05 -8.18
N GLY A 247 -2.78 1.28 -8.40
CA GLY A 247 -2.28 2.23 -7.41
C GLY A 247 -3.04 2.15 -6.08
N ALA A 248 -4.36 2.01 -6.11
CA ALA A 248 -5.19 1.81 -4.93
C ALA A 248 -4.85 0.51 -4.18
N LEU A 249 -4.70 -0.61 -4.92
CA LEU A 249 -4.31 -1.91 -4.38
C LEU A 249 -2.94 -1.83 -3.69
N LEU A 250 -1.94 -1.24 -4.35
CA LEU A 250 -0.58 -1.11 -3.84
C LEU A 250 -0.52 -0.25 -2.57
N LEU A 251 -1.25 0.87 -2.52
CA LEU A 251 -1.30 1.72 -1.32
C LEU A 251 -1.89 0.94 -0.13
N LEU A 252 -3.04 0.29 -0.32
CA LEU A 252 -3.71 -0.48 0.74
C LEU A 252 -2.84 -1.65 1.21
N ALA A 253 -2.24 -2.37 0.26
CA ALA A 253 -1.33 -3.46 0.56
C ALA A 253 -0.14 -2.98 1.40
N ARG A 254 0.43 -1.83 1.05
CA ARG A 254 1.57 -1.25 1.78
C ARG A 254 1.16 -0.75 3.16
N LEU A 255 0.02 -0.10 3.30
CA LEU A 255 -0.50 0.38 4.59
C LEU A 255 -0.70 -0.79 5.57
N LEU A 256 -1.35 -1.87 5.12
CA LEU A 256 -1.56 -3.07 5.94
C LEU A 256 -0.23 -3.74 6.32
N THR A 257 0.69 -3.86 5.37
CA THR A 257 2.02 -4.45 5.60
C THR A 257 2.85 -3.62 6.60
N ALA A 258 2.81 -2.28 6.50
CA ALA A 258 3.50 -1.39 7.43
C ALA A 258 2.95 -1.49 8.87
N ARG A 259 1.72 -1.97 9.04
CA ARG A 259 1.07 -2.18 10.35
C ARG A 259 1.11 -3.64 10.83
N GLY A 260 1.89 -4.50 10.17
CA GLY A 260 2.11 -5.90 10.57
C GLY A 260 1.11 -6.90 9.97
N PHE A 261 0.09 -6.45 9.24
CA PHE A 261 -0.89 -7.32 8.59
C PHE A 261 -0.44 -7.66 7.16
N ALA A 262 0.64 -8.43 7.01
CA ALA A 262 1.26 -8.73 5.72
C ALA A 262 0.61 -9.90 4.93
N HIS A 263 -0.16 -10.77 5.58
CA HIS A 263 -0.68 -11.97 4.94
C HIS A 263 -1.80 -11.69 3.93
N ALA A 264 -2.84 -10.95 4.33
CA ALA A 264 -3.92 -10.53 3.45
C ALA A 264 -3.44 -9.76 2.19
N PRO A 265 -2.55 -8.76 2.30
CA PRO A 265 -2.06 -8.07 1.11
C PRO A 265 -1.16 -8.94 0.23
N ALA A 266 -0.37 -9.86 0.80
CA ALA A 266 0.40 -10.81 0.00
C ALA A 266 -0.52 -11.72 -0.83
N LEU A 267 -1.62 -12.22 -0.25
CA LEU A 267 -2.62 -13.01 -0.96
C LEU A 267 -3.33 -12.21 -2.04
N ALA A 268 -3.72 -10.96 -1.77
CA ALA A 268 -4.39 -10.12 -2.75
C ALA A 268 -3.49 -9.81 -3.96
N LEU A 269 -2.22 -9.49 -3.73
CA LEU A 269 -1.25 -9.24 -4.81
C LEU A 269 -0.94 -10.51 -5.60
N ALA A 270 -0.82 -11.66 -4.91
CA ALA A 270 -0.62 -12.95 -5.57
C ALA A 270 -1.82 -13.34 -6.43
N ALA A 271 -3.04 -13.23 -5.88
CA ALA A 271 -4.28 -13.52 -6.61
C ALA A 271 -4.39 -12.62 -7.85
N ALA A 272 -4.15 -11.32 -7.69
CA ALA A 272 -4.18 -10.38 -8.81
C ALA A 272 -3.18 -10.76 -9.91
N GLY A 273 -1.92 -11.00 -9.52
CA GLY A 273 -0.88 -11.38 -10.48
C GLY A 273 -1.14 -12.72 -11.16
N THR A 274 -1.70 -13.72 -10.45
CA THR A 274 -2.08 -15.00 -11.05
C THR A 274 -3.23 -14.85 -12.04
N LEU A 275 -4.22 -13.99 -11.77
CA LEU A 275 -5.34 -13.75 -12.68
C LEU A 275 -4.89 -13.02 -13.95
N GLU A 276 -4.02 -12.02 -13.81
CA GLU A 276 -3.42 -11.32 -14.95
C GLU A 276 -2.53 -12.24 -15.80
N ALA A 277 -1.74 -13.10 -15.15
CA ALA A 277 -0.94 -14.12 -15.84
C ALA A 277 -1.84 -15.15 -16.54
N ALA A 278 -2.90 -15.62 -15.87
CA ALA A 278 -3.86 -16.56 -16.44
C ALA A 278 -4.51 -15.97 -17.70
N ALA A 279 -4.95 -14.71 -17.66
CA ALA A 279 -5.54 -14.03 -18.82
C ALA A 279 -4.61 -13.96 -20.02
N LEU A 280 -3.31 -13.70 -19.82
CA LEU A 280 -2.33 -13.78 -20.91
C LEU A 280 -2.20 -15.22 -21.40
N THR A 281 -2.00 -16.18 -20.50
CA THR A 281 -1.81 -17.58 -20.90
C THR A 281 -3.00 -18.16 -21.66
N THR A 282 -4.25 -17.79 -21.32
CA THR A 282 -5.44 -18.28 -22.01
C THR A 282 -5.54 -17.73 -23.44
N VAL A 283 -5.22 -16.44 -23.63
CA VAL A 283 -5.20 -15.82 -24.98
C VAL A 283 -4.12 -16.45 -25.86
N TYR A 284 -2.92 -16.68 -25.33
CA TYR A 284 -1.86 -17.35 -26.09
C TYR A 284 -2.14 -18.85 -26.31
N ALA A 285 -2.72 -19.54 -25.34
CA ALA A 285 -3.11 -20.95 -25.47
C ALA A 285 -4.26 -21.14 -26.47
N ALA A 286 -5.15 -20.17 -26.62
CA ALA A 286 -6.25 -20.21 -27.59
C ALA A 286 -5.79 -20.29 -29.05
N ARG A 287 -4.51 -20.00 -29.32
CA ARG A 287 -3.88 -20.14 -30.63
C ARG A 287 -3.50 -21.58 -30.98
N LEU A 288 -3.50 -22.48 -30.02
CA LEU A 288 -3.32 -23.91 -30.28
C LEU A 288 -4.55 -24.45 -31.01
N PRO A 289 -4.36 -25.38 -31.98
CA PRO A 289 -5.48 -25.94 -32.73
C PRO A 289 -6.49 -26.60 -31.79
N GLY A 290 -7.75 -26.14 -31.83
CA GLY A 290 -8.85 -26.66 -30.99
C GLY A 290 -9.05 -25.96 -29.64
N CYS A 291 -8.25 -24.94 -29.30
CA CYS A 291 -8.29 -24.27 -27.99
C CYS A 291 -8.91 -22.86 -28.00
N SER A 292 -9.52 -22.41 -29.10
CA SER A 292 -10.05 -21.05 -29.26
C SER A 292 -11.06 -20.63 -28.19
N PHE A 293 -11.78 -21.59 -27.60
CA PHE A 293 -12.75 -21.33 -26.52
C PHE A 293 -12.10 -20.73 -25.26
N LEU A 294 -10.79 -20.92 -25.04
CA LEU A 294 -10.08 -20.40 -23.86
C LEU A 294 -9.96 -18.86 -23.84
N ALA A 295 -10.00 -18.21 -25.01
CA ALA A 295 -9.92 -16.75 -25.10
C ALA A 295 -11.29 -16.07 -24.89
N THR A 296 -12.39 -16.78 -25.08
CA THR A 296 -13.76 -16.20 -25.04
C THR A 296 -14.10 -15.31 -23.84
N PRO A 297 -13.73 -15.64 -22.57
CA PRO A 297 -14.04 -14.74 -21.45
C PRO A 297 -13.19 -13.46 -21.47
N VAL A 298 -11.96 -13.55 -21.99
CA VAL A 298 -11.07 -12.40 -22.13
C VAL A 298 -11.51 -11.53 -23.30
N ASP A 299 -11.88 -12.13 -24.43
CA ASP A 299 -12.41 -11.44 -25.61
C ASP A 299 -13.66 -10.64 -25.26
N ALA A 300 -14.65 -11.25 -24.61
CA ALA A 300 -15.88 -10.56 -24.20
C ALA A 300 -15.62 -9.36 -23.27
N LEU A 301 -14.61 -9.48 -22.39
CA LEU A 301 -14.24 -8.42 -21.47
C LEU A 301 -13.47 -7.30 -22.17
N VAL A 302 -12.60 -7.63 -23.12
CA VAL A 302 -11.85 -6.66 -23.91
C VAL A 302 -12.75 -5.95 -24.92
N ASP A 303 -13.73 -6.63 -25.50
CA ASP A 303 -14.71 -6.04 -26.43
C ASP A 303 -15.59 -4.98 -25.74
N THR A 304 -15.86 -5.16 -24.45
CA THR A 304 -16.72 -4.24 -23.68
C THR A 304 -15.97 -3.11 -23.00
N GLY A 305 -14.74 -3.34 -22.53
CA GLY A 305 -13.99 -2.38 -21.72
C GLY A 305 -12.57 -2.08 -22.20
N GLY A 306 -12.15 -2.62 -23.34
CA GLY A 306 -10.79 -2.54 -23.84
C GLY A 306 -9.80 -3.44 -23.08
N PRO A 307 -8.52 -3.48 -23.52
CA PRO A 307 -7.50 -4.35 -22.92
C PRO A 307 -7.26 -4.06 -21.44
N GLY A 308 -7.38 -2.80 -21.01
CA GLY A 308 -7.21 -2.39 -19.62
C GLY A 308 -8.36 -2.79 -18.67
N ALA A 309 -9.44 -3.41 -19.17
CA ALA A 309 -10.54 -3.87 -18.33
C ALA A 309 -10.14 -5.04 -17.41
N VAL A 310 -9.26 -5.93 -17.89
CA VAL A 310 -8.74 -7.07 -17.14
C VAL A 310 -8.01 -6.61 -15.87
N PRO A 311 -6.93 -5.81 -15.95
CA PRO A 311 -6.24 -5.33 -14.75
C PRO A 311 -7.13 -4.44 -13.89
N ALA A 312 -8.02 -3.64 -14.49
CA ALA A 312 -8.94 -2.79 -13.75
C ALA A 312 -9.86 -3.62 -12.82
N LEU A 313 -10.51 -4.67 -13.33
CA LEU A 313 -11.40 -5.50 -12.53
C LEU A 313 -10.64 -6.28 -11.44
N VAL A 314 -9.53 -6.90 -11.83
CA VAL A 314 -8.73 -7.72 -10.91
C VAL A 314 -8.15 -6.87 -9.79
N CYS A 315 -7.53 -5.73 -10.12
CA CYS A 315 -6.95 -4.84 -9.12
C CYS A 315 -8.02 -4.12 -8.29
N ALA A 316 -9.16 -3.73 -8.87
CA ALA A 316 -10.24 -3.06 -8.13
C ALA A 316 -10.92 -4.01 -7.14
N ALA A 317 -11.13 -5.27 -7.51
CA ALA A 317 -11.64 -6.30 -6.61
C ALA A 317 -10.69 -6.52 -5.42
N GLY A 318 -9.39 -6.67 -5.69
CA GLY A 318 -8.36 -6.78 -4.66
C GLY A 318 -8.34 -5.54 -3.74
N ALA A 319 -8.40 -4.34 -4.31
CA ALA A 319 -8.41 -3.09 -3.57
C ALA A 319 -9.66 -2.97 -2.68
N GLY A 320 -10.84 -3.35 -3.17
CA GLY A 320 -12.08 -3.35 -2.39
C GLY A 320 -12.02 -4.30 -1.19
N ILE A 321 -11.51 -5.51 -1.39
CA ILE A 321 -11.31 -6.49 -0.31
C ILE A 321 -10.32 -5.95 0.73
N LEU A 322 -9.18 -5.38 0.29
CA LEU A 322 -8.21 -4.80 1.21
C LEU A 322 -8.73 -3.55 1.91
N LEU A 323 -9.60 -2.75 1.28
CA LEU A 323 -10.21 -1.57 1.90
C LEU A 323 -11.17 -1.97 3.03
N LEU A 324 -12.02 -2.97 2.78
CA LEU A 324 -12.91 -3.54 3.81
C LEU A 324 -12.11 -4.19 4.94
N HIS A 325 -11.00 -4.84 4.61
CA HIS A 325 -10.11 -5.40 5.61
C HIS A 325 -9.43 -4.30 6.43
N ALA A 326 -8.88 -3.27 5.77
CA ALA A 326 -8.23 -2.13 6.40
C ALA A 326 -9.16 -1.32 7.28
N SER A 327 -10.43 -1.13 6.88
CA SER A 327 -11.42 -0.44 7.72
C SER A 327 -11.74 -1.20 9.01
N ARG A 328 -11.56 -2.53 9.02
CA ARG A 328 -11.77 -3.37 10.21
C ARG A 328 -10.53 -3.56 11.07
N THR A 329 -9.34 -3.56 10.47
CA THR A 329 -8.09 -3.82 11.19
C THR A 329 -7.40 -2.55 11.67
N LEU A 330 -7.36 -1.50 10.84
CA LEU A 330 -6.70 -0.23 11.19
C LEU A 330 -7.52 0.66 12.13
N THR A 331 -8.78 0.31 12.39
CA THR A 331 -9.63 0.97 13.39
C THR A 331 -9.39 0.45 14.81
N ARG A 332 -8.61 -0.63 14.96
CA ARG A 332 -8.22 -1.18 16.26
C ARG A 332 -7.04 -0.39 16.84
N ALA A 333 -7.08 -0.10 18.14
CA ALA A 333 -5.99 0.62 18.82
C ALA A 333 -4.66 -0.17 18.77
N SER A 334 -4.75 -1.49 18.83
CA SER A 334 -3.66 -2.46 18.68
C SER A 334 -2.90 -2.35 17.36
N ALA A 335 -3.53 -1.89 16.27
CA ALA A 335 -2.85 -1.66 14.98
C ALA A 335 -1.90 -0.44 15.01
N HIS A 336 -1.90 0.32 16.10
CA HIS A 336 -1.12 1.55 16.26
C HIS A 336 -0.13 1.54 17.42
N ALA A 337 -0.12 0.49 18.23
CA ALA A 337 1.01 0.23 19.11
C ALA A 337 2.28 0.09 18.27
N ARG A 338 3.36 0.75 18.71
CA ARG A 338 4.69 0.39 18.25
C ARG A 338 4.93 -1.01 18.81
N THR A 339 5.11 -1.98 17.93
CA THR A 339 5.76 -3.23 18.31
C THR A 339 7.20 -2.88 18.64
N GLY A 340 7.44 -2.48 19.88
CA GLY A 340 8.72 -2.70 20.53
C GLY A 340 9.00 -4.19 20.43
N GLU A 341 10.21 -4.51 20.00
CA GLU A 341 10.71 -5.86 19.72
C GLU A 341 10.17 -6.89 20.73
N ALA A 342 9.37 -7.84 20.22
CA ALA A 342 9.20 -9.09 20.93
C ALA A 342 10.48 -9.92 20.70
N PRO A 343 11.08 -10.50 21.75
CA PRO A 343 12.24 -11.38 21.63
C PRO A 343 11.92 -12.64 20.82
#